data_AF-A0A3B8WW97-F1
#
_entry.id   AF-A0A3B8WW97-F1
#
_cell.length_a   1.000
_cell.length_b   1.000
_cell.length_c   1.000
_cell.angle_alpha   90.00
_cell.angle_beta   90.00
_cell.angle_gamma   90.00
#
_symmetry.space_group_name_H-M   'P 1'
#
loop_
_entity.id
_entity.type
_entity.pdbx_description
1 polymer ?
#
loop_
_entity_poly.entity_id
_entity_poly.type
_entity_poly.pdbx_seq_one_letter_code
_entity_poly.pdbx_strand_id
1 'polypeptide(L)'
;FEVAEAVKASGQRPLARMADLGVLGANTQCVHMTQIDESDLAHLKMTSAHVVHCPESNLKLASGFCPVQKLLDHDINVTIGTDGAASNNDLDLFGELKTAAMVAKAVAGDAAALSAHKALEMATLSGARALGRDQDIGSLVAGKLADLIAVDLSDPYLQPVYDPASHLVYSNHGRAVSHSWIHGVPQLQDGRLTRIDVPDLVLRVNEWRKQILS
;
A
#
# COMPACT_ATOMS: atom_id res chain seq x y z
N PHE A 1 21.88 -1.13 -0.08
CA PHE A 1 23.19 -0.44 0.05
C PHE A 1 23.07 0.89 0.79
N GLU A 2 21.95 1.60 0.70
CA GLU A 2 21.70 2.89 1.38
C GLU A 2 22.14 2.97 2.86
N VAL A 3 21.64 2.07 3.73
CA VAL A 3 21.94 2.13 5.18
C VAL A 3 23.43 2.01 5.46
N ALA A 4 24.12 1.07 4.80
CA ALA A 4 25.56 0.87 4.99
C ALA A 4 26.37 2.08 4.51
N GLU A 5 25.96 2.69 3.39
CA GLU A 5 26.60 3.89 2.86
C GLU A 5 26.38 5.11 3.77
N ALA A 6 25.17 5.29 4.30
CA ALA A 6 24.86 6.37 5.24
C ALA A 6 25.66 6.25 6.55
N VAL A 7 25.76 5.03 7.10
CA VAL A 7 26.58 4.77 8.29
C VAL A 7 28.05 5.02 8.00
N LYS A 8 28.57 4.60 6.84
CA LYS A 8 29.96 4.88 6.43
C LYS A 8 30.22 6.39 6.29
N ALA A 9 29.27 7.14 5.76
CA ALA A 9 29.42 8.58 5.48
C ALA A 9 29.24 9.46 6.72
N SER A 10 28.33 9.10 7.63
CA SER A 10 27.89 9.97 8.73
C SER A 10 27.97 9.34 10.13
N GLY A 11 28.28 8.05 10.22
CA GLY A 11 28.26 7.29 11.48
C GLY A 11 26.86 6.93 11.98
N GLN A 12 25.80 7.29 11.26
CA GLN A 12 24.42 7.09 11.67
C GLN A 12 23.58 6.44 10.56
N ARG A 13 22.52 5.72 10.98
CA ARG A 13 21.50 5.20 10.06
C ARG A 13 20.63 6.35 9.52
N PRO A 14 20.05 6.22 8.30
CA PRO A 14 19.20 7.26 7.74
C PRO A 14 18.03 7.68 8.64
N LEU A 15 17.35 6.70 9.25
CA LEU A 15 16.19 6.99 10.10
C LEU A 15 16.57 7.72 11.40
N ALA A 16 17.67 7.32 12.04
CA ALA A 16 18.21 8.04 13.20
C ALA A 16 18.57 9.49 12.84
N ARG A 17 19.22 9.71 11.69
CA ARG A 17 19.50 11.06 11.19
C ARG A 17 18.22 11.86 10.95
N MET A 18 17.17 11.25 10.40
CA MET A 18 15.88 11.91 10.22
C MET A 18 15.22 12.27 11.57
N ALA A 19 15.40 11.44 12.60
CA ALA A 19 14.94 11.74 13.95
C ALA A 19 15.70 12.94 14.54
N ASP A 20 17.03 12.98 14.41
CA ASP A 20 17.89 14.08 14.90
C ASP A 20 17.55 15.41 14.21
N LEU A 21 17.15 15.37 12.94
CA LEU A 21 16.70 16.54 12.18
C LEU A 21 15.27 16.98 12.51
N GLY A 22 14.53 16.23 13.33
CA GLY A 22 13.15 16.54 13.72
C GLY A 22 12.12 16.39 12.60
N VAL A 23 12.43 15.61 11.55
CA VAL A 23 11.51 15.40 10.41
C VAL A 23 10.67 14.12 10.52
N LEU A 24 10.92 13.29 11.55
CA LEU A 24 10.05 12.16 11.88
C LEU A 24 8.94 12.60 12.84
N GLY A 25 7.69 12.33 12.47
CA GLY A 25 6.52 12.65 13.28
C GLY A 25 5.27 11.95 12.74
N ALA A 26 4.12 12.27 13.33
CA ALA A 26 2.80 11.75 12.93
C ALA A 26 2.35 12.15 11.51
N ASN A 27 3.10 13.01 10.81
CA ASN A 27 2.85 13.38 9.42
C ASN A 27 3.89 12.80 8.45
N THR A 28 4.78 11.93 8.94
CA THR A 28 5.89 11.38 8.16
C THR A 28 5.56 9.98 7.68
N GLN A 29 5.76 9.75 6.38
CA GLN A 29 5.53 8.47 5.72
C GLN A 29 6.87 7.90 5.25
N CYS A 30 7.37 6.90 5.96
CA CYS A 30 8.61 6.20 5.66
C CYS A 30 8.31 5.08 4.64
N VAL A 31 8.66 5.29 3.39
CA VAL A 31 8.36 4.35 2.28
C VAL A 31 9.39 3.22 2.21
N HIS A 32 8.95 2.04 1.81
CA HIS A 32 9.71 0.79 1.66
C HIS A 32 10.10 0.11 2.97
N MET A 33 10.95 0.78 3.77
CA MET A 33 11.46 0.31 5.06
C MET A 33 11.86 -1.17 5.08
N THR A 34 12.69 -1.60 4.12
CA THR A 34 13.14 -3.00 4.00
C THR A 34 14.31 -3.35 4.91
N GLN A 35 15.01 -2.35 5.44
CA GLN A 35 16.21 -2.50 6.25
C GLN A 35 15.97 -1.87 7.63
N ILE A 36 15.25 -2.55 8.50
CA ILE A 36 14.86 -2.06 9.83
C ILE A 36 15.61 -2.84 10.91
N ASP A 37 16.18 -2.13 11.89
CA ASP A 37 16.65 -2.73 13.15
C ASP A 37 15.85 -2.23 14.38
N GLU A 38 16.22 -2.68 15.57
CA GLU A 38 15.55 -2.30 16.82
C GLU A 38 15.59 -0.78 17.10
N SER A 39 16.66 -0.10 16.70
CA SER A 39 16.77 1.35 16.87
C SER A 39 15.79 2.08 15.96
N ASP A 40 15.60 1.58 14.74
CA ASP A 40 14.62 2.13 13.80
C ASP A 40 13.19 1.96 14.33
N LEU A 41 12.87 0.78 14.88
CA LEU A 41 11.56 0.52 15.50
C LEU A 41 11.27 1.49 16.65
N ALA A 42 12.26 1.75 17.51
CA ALA A 42 12.14 2.72 18.59
C ALA A 42 11.85 4.13 18.06
N HIS A 43 12.55 4.57 17.00
CA HIS A 43 12.31 5.86 16.38
C HIS A 43 10.91 5.96 15.77
N LEU A 44 10.46 4.96 15.00
CA LEU A 44 9.12 4.93 14.41
C LEU A 44 8.04 5.02 15.49
N LYS A 45 8.17 4.23 16.56
CA LYS A 45 7.21 4.22 17.67
C LYS A 45 7.19 5.55 18.43
N MET A 46 8.36 6.08 18.80
CA MET A 46 8.43 7.34 19.55
C MET A 46 7.89 8.53 18.76
N THR A 47 8.10 8.56 17.45
CA THR A 47 7.72 9.67 16.58
C THR A 47 6.31 9.53 16.00
N SER A 48 5.70 8.34 16.14
CA SER A 48 4.43 7.99 15.49
C SER A 48 4.48 8.10 13.95
N ALA A 49 5.67 7.97 13.36
CA ALA A 49 5.82 7.93 11.90
C ALA A 49 5.17 6.67 11.32
N HIS A 50 4.68 6.78 10.09
CA HIS A 50 3.99 5.72 9.38
C HIS A 50 4.94 5.01 8.42
N VAL A 51 4.70 3.72 8.18
CA VAL A 51 5.44 2.95 7.16
C VAL A 51 4.54 2.70 5.95
N VAL A 52 5.03 2.96 4.74
CA VAL A 52 4.34 2.61 3.48
C VAL A 52 5.03 1.39 2.88
N HIS A 53 4.35 0.25 2.90
CA HIS A 53 4.86 -1.00 2.36
C HIS A 53 4.52 -1.12 0.86
N CYS A 54 5.56 -1.25 0.03
CA CYS A 54 5.44 -1.46 -1.42
C CYS A 54 6.06 -2.82 -1.81
N PRO A 55 5.40 -3.95 -1.50
CA PRO A 55 5.99 -5.27 -1.62
C PRO A 55 6.44 -5.62 -3.04
N GLU A 56 5.63 -5.37 -4.06
CA GLU A 56 5.99 -5.78 -5.43
C GLU A 56 7.19 -5.01 -5.97
N SER A 57 7.26 -3.70 -5.71
CA SER A 57 8.45 -2.89 -6.04
C SER A 57 9.69 -3.39 -5.30
N ASN A 58 9.56 -3.66 -4.00
CA ASN A 58 10.68 -4.16 -3.19
C ASN A 58 11.22 -5.50 -3.71
N LEU A 59 10.32 -6.41 -4.13
CA LEU A 59 10.68 -7.69 -4.73
C LEU A 59 11.34 -7.48 -6.10
N LYS A 60 10.72 -6.69 -6.98
CA LYS A 60 11.20 -6.48 -8.36
C LYS A 60 12.58 -5.81 -8.42
N LEU A 61 12.87 -4.89 -7.50
CA LEU A 61 14.15 -4.20 -7.40
C LEU A 61 15.17 -4.91 -6.50
N ALA A 62 14.82 -6.07 -5.92
CA ALA A 62 15.64 -6.79 -4.95
C ALA A 62 16.06 -5.91 -3.74
N SER A 63 15.18 -4.99 -3.33
CA SER A 63 15.39 -4.05 -2.22
C SER A 63 15.36 -4.72 -0.84
N GLY A 64 14.83 -5.94 -0.77
CA GLY A 64 14.69 -6.73 0.45
C GLY A 64 13.25 -6.79 0.96
N PHE A 65 13.08 -7.17 2.23
CA PHE A 65 11.79 -7.49 2.81
C PHE A 65 11.46 -6.56 3.97
N CYS A 66 10.38 -5.79 3.86
CA CYS A 66 9.86 -5.02 4.98
C CYS A 66 9.28 -5.99 6.03
N PRO A 67 9.69 -5.92 7.32
CA PRO A 67 9.22 -6.83 8.35
C PRO A 67 7.84 -6.39 8.88
N VAL A 68 6.82 -6.45 8.02
CA VAL A 68 5.47 -5.90 8.29
C VAL A 68 4.86 -6.44 9.58
N GLN A 69 4.91 -7.75 9.82
CA GLN A 69 4.34 -8.32 11.05
C GLN A 69 5.04 -7.75 12.30
N LYS A 70 6.38 -7.66 12.28
CA LYS A 70 7.15 -7.08 13.38
C LYS A 70 6.78 -5.61 13.64
N LEU A 71 6.57 -4.82 12.59
CA LEU A 71 6.13 -3.42 12.71
C LEU A 71 4.75 -3.34 13.36
N LEU A 72 3.81 -4.18 12.92
CA LEU A 72 2.46 -4.25 13.47
C LEU A 72 2.47 -4.67 14.95
N ASP A 73 3.31 -5.64 15.33
CA ASP A 73 3.48 -6.09 16.72
C ASP A 73 4.04 -4.99 17.64
N HIS A 74 4.66 -3.95 17.08
CA HIS A 74 5.18 -2.79 17.81
C HIS A 74 4.22 -1.59 17.81
N ASP A 75 2.98 -1.76 17.34
CA ASP A 75 1.96 -0.72 17.18
C ASP A 75 2.33 0.36 16.15
N ILE A 76 3.22 0.05 15.19
CA ILE A 76 3.57 0.98 14.11
C ILE A 76 2.51 0.88 13.02
N ASN A 77 1.95 2.02 12.61
CA ASN A 77 0.98 2.07 11.52
C ASN A 77 1.66 1.78 10.18
N VAL A 78 1.30 0.65 9.56
CA VAL A 78 1.77 0.27 8.23
C VAL A 78 0.63 0.41 7.22
N THR A 79 0.93 0.98 6.06
CA THR A 79 0.02 1.15 4.92
C THR A 79 0.53 0.38 3.70
N ILE A 80 -0.25 0.34 2.63
CA ILE A 80 0.16 -0.24 1.33
C ILE A 80 0.32 0.87 0.29
N GLY A 81 1.34 0.75 -0.55
CA GLY A 81 1.51 1.55 -1.76
C GLY A 81 2.05 0.69 -2.91
N THR A 82 1.85 1.14 -4.15
CA THR A 82 2.30 0.41 -5.35
C THR A 82 3.71 0.78 -5.78
N ASP A 83 4.23 1.92 -5.29
CA ASP A 83 5.33 2.65 -5.94
C ASP A 83 4.94 3.03 -7.40
N GLY A 84 5.92 3.44 -8.22
CA GLY A 84 5.71 3.78 -9.62
C GLY A 84 5.55 2.57 -10.55
N ALA A 85 4.81 2.77 -11.65
CA ALA A 85 4.59 1.74 -12.68
C ALA A 85 5.86 1.30 -13.46
N ALA A 86 7.03 1.90 -13.18
CA ALA A 86 8.32 1.45 -13.72
C ALA A 86 8.98 0.36 -12.84
N SER A 87 8.60 0.28 -11.57
CA SER A 87 9.16 -0.62 -10.56
C SER A 87 8.14 -1.62 -10.00
N ASN A 88 6.86 -1.54 -10.36
CA ASN A 88 5.83 -2.55 -10.09
C ASN A 88 5.63 -3.45 -11.35
N ASN A 89 4.57 -3.26 -12.13
CA ASN A 89 4.51 -2.40 -13.31
C ASN A 89 3.04 -2.07 -13.66
N ASP A 90 2.12 -2.25 -12.71
CA ASP A 90 0.76 -1.73 -12.73
C ASP A 90 0.54 -0.82 -11.51
N LEU A 91 -0.70 -0.47 -11.22
CA LEU A 91 -1.12 0.29 -10.04
C LEU A 91 -2.27 -0.44 -9.34
N ASP A 92 -2.17 -1.77 -9.22
CA ASP A 92 -3.20 -2.65 -8.66
C ASP A 92 -3.00 -2.87 -7.15
N LEU A 93 -3.76 -2.16 -6.32
CA LEU A 93 -3.72 -2.35 -4.87
C LEU A 93 -4.22 -3.72 -4.41
N PHE A 94 -5.03 -4.44 -5.19
CA PHE A 94 -5.41 -5.82 -4.83
C PHE A 94 -4.26 -6.80 -5.08
N GLY A 95 -3.47 -6.57 -6.14
CA GLY A 95 -2.19 -7.24 -6.36
C GLY A 95 -1.25 -7.03 -5.18
N GLU A 96 -1.01 -5.77 -4.81
CA GLU A 96 -0.14 -5.43 -3.67
C GLU A 96 -0.64 -6.04 -2.34
N LEU A 97 -1.95 -6.05 -2.08
CA LEU A 97 -2.53 -6.70 -0.90
C LEU A 97 -2.21 -8.20 -0.84
N LYS A 98 -2.39 -8.90 -1.97
CA LYS A 98 -2.08 -10.32 -2.09
C LYS A 98 -0.60 -10.57 -1.83
N THR A 99 0.27 -9.81 -2.48
CA THR A 99 1.72 -9.92 -2.34
C THR A 99 2.15 -9.62 -0.90
N ALA A 100 1.66 -8.54 -0.30
CA ALA A 100 1.92 -8.18 1.09
C ALA A 100 1.57 -9.32 2.06
N ALA A 101 0.34 -9.85 1.95
CA ALA A 101 -0.16 -10.90 2.83
C ALA A 101 0.65 -12.21 2.71
N MET A 102 1.12 -12.57 1.51
CA MET A 102 1.94 -13.78 1.31
C MET A 102 3.39 -13.57 1.76
N VAL A 103 4.00 -12.44 1.42
CA VAL A 103 5.39 -12.13 1.79
C VAL A 103 5.52 -11.98 3.30
N ALA A 104 4.59 -11.31 3.97
CA ALA A 104 4.64 -11.13 5.42
C ALA A 104 4.67 -12.46 6.18
N LYS A 105 3.94 -13.48 5.70
CA LYS A 105 3.95 -14.83 6.29
C LYS A 105 5.31 -15.51 6.14
N ALA A 106 5.89 -15.46 4.95
CA ALA A 106 7.21 -16.02 4.69
C ALA A 106 8.31 -15.32 5.50
N VAL A 107 8.26 -13.99 5.56
CA VAL A 107 9.23 -13.16 6.30
C VAL A 107 9.15 -13.39 7.81
N ALA A 108 7.93 -13.53 8.35
CA ALA A 108 7.72 -13.80 9.76
C ALA A 108 7.97 -15.27 10.15
N GLY A 109 8.00 -16.20 9.18
CA GLY A 109 8.01 -17.63 9.45
C GLY A 109 6.72 -18.13 10.11
N ASP A 110 5.61 -17.41 9.90
CA ASP A 110 4.32 -17.66 10.55
C ASP A 110 3.17 -17.50 9.54
N ALA A 111 2.38 -18.55 9.36
CA ALA A 111 1.22 -18.55 8.47
C ALA A 111 0.08 -17.64 8.95
N ALA A 112 0.04 -17.28 10.24
CA ALA A 112 -0.94 -16.37 10.81
C ALA A 112 -0.57 -14.88 10.61
N ALA A 113 0.68 -14.58 10.22
CA ALA A 113 1.12 -13.21 10.02
C ALA A 113 0.33 -12.51 8.91
N LEU A 114 0.03 -11.22 9.14
CA LEU A 114 -0.78 -10.36 8.29
C LEU A 114 -2.07 -11.04 7.78
N SER A 115 -3.08 -11.08 8.65
CA SER A 115 -4.40 -11.58 8.30
C SER A 115 -5.05 -10.77 7.18
N ALA A 116 -6.03 -11.34 6.48
CA ALA A 116 -6.73 -10.66 5.39
C ALA A 116 -7.41 -9.36 5.85
N HIS A 117 -8.07 -9.38 7.02
CA HIS A 117 -8.66 -8.18 7.61
C HIS A 117 -7.62 -7.09 7.89
N LYS A 118 -6.44 -7.47 8.41
CA LYS A 118 -5.39 -6.49 8.69
C LYS A 118 -4.78 -5.93 7.41
N ALA A 119 -4.61 -6.75 6.37
CA ALA A 119 -4.18 -6.29 5.06
C ALA A 119 -5.19 -5.27 4.47
N LEU A 120 -6.49 -5.54 4.54
CA LEU A 120 -7.52 -4.59 4.12
C LEU A 120 -7.49 -3.29 4.95
N GLU A 121 -7.25 -3.36 6.27
CA GLU A 121 -7.05 -2.18 7.11
C GLU A 121 -5.84 -1.36 6.63
N MET A 122 -4.72 -2.02 6.29
CA MET A 122 -3.51 -1.36 5.76
C MET A 122 -3.78 -0.58 4.47
N ALA A 123 -4.60 -1.11 3.56
CA ALA A 123 -4.98 -0.44 2.31
C ALA A 123 -6.11 0.59 2.45
N THR A 124 -6.72 0.73 3.64
CA THR A 124 -7.84 1.65 3.87
C THR A 124 -7.58 2.56 5.06
N LEU A 125 -7.96 2.15 6.27
CA LEU A 125 -7.89 2.96 7.48
C LEU A 125 -6.47 3.36 7.85
N SER A 126 -5.48 2.48 7.72
CA SER A 126 -4.09 2.83 8.01
C SER A 126 -3.56 3.88 7.03
N GLY A 127 -3.97 3.82 5.77
CA GLY A 127 -3.69 4.85 4.76
C GLY A 127 -4.31 6.20 5.14
N ALA A 128 -5.58 6.18 5.57
CA ALA A 128 -6.27 7.38 6.06
C ALA A 128 -5.56 7.99 7.29
N ARG A 129 -5.12 7.17 8.25
CA ARG A 129 -4.32 7.61 9.41
C ARG A 129 -3.02 8.26 8.97
N ALA A 130 -2.30 7.65 8.02
CA ALA A 130 -1.04 8.18 7.53
C ALA A 130 -1.16 9.53 6.79
N LEU A 131 -2.35 9.82 6.28
CA LEU A 131 -2.70 11.09 5.64
C LEU A 131 -3.36 12.10 6.60
N GLY A 132 -3.54 11.75 7.88
CA GLY A 132 -4.25 12.60 8.86
C GLY A 132 -5.74 12.77 8.56
N ARG A 133 -6.37 11.80 7.89
CA ARG A 133 -7.77 11.84 7.42
C ARG A 133 -8.61 10.67 7.89
N ASP A 134 -8.18 9.96 8.92
CA ASP A 134 -8.91 8.83 9.51
C ASP A 134 -10.23 9.25 10.17
N GLN A 135 -10.47 10.54 10.40
CA GLN A 135 -11.79 11.05 10.79
C GLN A 135 -12.75 11.22 9.61
N ASP A 136 -12.21 11.35 8.38
CA ASP A 136 -13.00 11.60 7.17
C ASP A 136 -13.23 10.35 6.32
N ILE A 137 -12.21 9.48 6.20
CA ILE A 137 -12.19 8.36 5.23
C ILE A 137 -11.61 7.07 5.84
N GLY A 138 -11.47 6.03 5.02
CA GLY A 138 -10.80 4.77 5.39
C GLY A 138 -11.68 3.75 6.13
N SER A 139 -12.93 4.08 6.48
CA SER A 139 -13.88 3.12 7.05
C SER A 139 -15.33 3.51 6.77
N LEU A 140 -16.24 2.53 6.76
CA LEU A 140 -17.67 2.74 6.55
C LEU A 140 -18.37 3.06 7.88
N VAL A 141 -18.29 4.32 8.31
CA VAL A 141 -18.89 4.81 9.56
C VAL A 141 -19.72 6.06 9.26
N ALA A 142 -20.92 6.15 9.84
CA ALA A 142 -21.77 7.33 9.68
C ALA A 142 -21.03 8.62 10.08
N GLY A 143 -21.12 9.65 9.25
CA GLY A 143 -20.39 10.91 9.43
C GLY A 143 -19.12 11.03 8.58
N LYS A 144 -18.55 9.92 8.09
CA LYS A 144 -17.43 9.93 7.15
C LYS A 144 -17.87 10.23 5.72
N LEU A 145 -16.92 10.66 4.89
CA LEU A 145 -17.12 10.85 3.44
C LEU A 145 -17.38 9.49 2.77
N ALA A 146 -18.25 9.49 1.77
CA ALA A 146 -18.56 8.32 0.97
C ALA A 146 -17.48 8.03 -0.09
N ASP A 147 -16.27 7.70 0.37
CA ASP A 147 -15.16 7.17 -0.42
C ASP A 147 -15.28 5.63 -0.42
N LEU A 148 -15.92 5.09 -1.47
CA LEU A 148 -16.42 3.72 -1.52
C LEU A 148 -16.02 3.03 -2.81
N ILE A 149 -15.86 1.71 -2.74
CA ILE A 149 -15.83 0.84 -3.93
C ILE A 149 -16.81 -0.32 -3.75
N ALA A 150 -17.36 -0.80 -4.86
CA ALA A 150 -18.08 -2.07 -4.91
C ALA A 150 -17.29 -3.04 -5.79
N VAL A 151 -17.06 -4.25 -5.27
CA VAL A 151 -16.34 -5.32 -5.97
C VAL A 151 -17.32 -6.43 -6.29
N ASP A 152 -17.37 -6.83 -7.56
CA ASP A 152 -18.15 -7.98 -7.99
C ASP A 152 -17.43 -9.27 -7.58
N LEU A 153 -18.08 -10.07 -6.74
CA LEU A 153 -17.56 -11.35 -6.26
C LEU A 153 -18.23 -12.54 -6.95
N SER A 154 -18.94 -12.33 -8.07
CA SER A 154 -19.71 -13.39 -8.76
C SER A 154 -18.91 -14.19 -9.79
N ASP A 155 -17.62 -13.91 -9.97
CA ASP A 155 -16.76 -14.65 -10.90
C ASP A 155 -16.83 -16.17 -10.60
N PRO A 156 -17.30 -16.99 -11.55
CA PRO A 156 -17.47 -18.43 -11.35
C PRO A 156 -16.15 -19.15 -11.07
N TYR A 157 -15.01 -18.61 -11.52
CA TYR A 157 -13.69 -19.20 -11.28
C TYR A 157 -13.15 -18.92 -9.87
N LEU A 158 -13.80 -18.01 -9.13
CA LEU A 158 -13.46 -17.65 -7.76
C LEU A 158 -14.52 -18.12 -6.74
N GLN A 159 -15.55 -18.87 -7.16
CA GLN A 159 -16.55 -19.42 -6.24
C GLN A 159 -16.07 -20.67 -5.49
N PRO A 160 -16.62 -20.96 -4.30
CA PRO A 160 -17.56 -20.15 -3.52
C PRO A 160 -16.86 -19.09 -2.64
N VAL A 161 -17.62 -18.05 -2.25
CA VAL A 161 -17.15 -17.03 -1.28
C VAL A 161 -17.52 -17.46 0.14
N TYR A 162 -16.54 -17.92 0.92
CA TYR A 162 -16.73 -18.24 2.35
C TYR A 162 -16.50 -17.04 3.27
N ASP A 163 -15.42 -16.30 3.01
CA ASP A 163 -15.07 -15.07 3.71
C ASP A 163 -14.71 -14.00 2.68
N PRO A 164 -15.50 -12.92 2.54
CA PRO A 164 -15.22 -11.84 1.60
C PRO A 164 -13.86 -11.16 1.85
N ALA A 165 -13.39 -11.07 3.09
CA ALA A 165 -12.11 -10.42 3.38
C ALA A 165 -10.93 -11.25 2.84
N SER A 166 -10.92 -12.55 3.14
CA SER A 166 -9.98 -13.51 2.54
C SER A 166 -10.06 -13.49 1.01
N HIS A 167 -11.27 -13.45 0.46
CA HIS A 167 -11.49 -13.44 -0.99
C HIS A 167 -10.84 -12.22 -1.64
N LEU A 168 -11.13 -11.01 -1.13
CA LEU A 168 -10.57 -9.75 -1.61
C LEU A 168 -9.03 -9.74 -1.58
N VAL A 169 -8.41 -10.30 -0.53
CA VAL A 169 -6.95 -10.25 -0.37
C VAL A 169 -6.23 -11.31 -1.19
N TYR A 170 -6.74 -12.54 -1.29
CA TYR A 170 -5.98 -13.65 -1.87
C TYR A 170 -6.32 -13.97 -3.35
N SER A 171 -7.41 -13.43 -3.89
CA SER A 171 -7.89 -13.78 -5.24
C SER A 171 -7.67 -12.71 -6.33
N ASN A 172 -7.01 -11.58 -6.02
CA ASN A 172 -6.81 -10.39 -6.87
C ASN A 172 -8.07 -9.91 -7.63
N HIS A 173 -8.64 -8.79 -7.18
CA HIS A 173 -9.90 -8.24 -7.69
C HIS A 173 -9.78 -6.91 -8.43
N GLY A 174 -8.59 -6.45 -8.83
CA GLY A 174 -8.42 -5.14 -9.46
C GLY A 174 -9.36 -4.86 -10.64
N ARG A 175 -9.64 -5.87 -11.47
CA ARG A 175 -10.57 -5.80 -12.61
C ARG A 175 -12.04 -6.04 -12.27
N ALA A 176 -12.33 -6.53 -11.07
CA ALA A 176 -13.67 -6.85 -10.60
C ALA A 176 -14.35 -5.67 -9.85
N VAL A 177 -13.67 -4.53 -9.70
CA VAL A 177 -14.29 -3.31 -9.17
C VAL A 177 -15.37 -2.84 -10.16
N SER A 178 -16.63 -2.90 -9.74
CA SER A 178 -17.76 -2.50 -10.58
C SER A 178 -18.09 -1.02 -10.42
N HIS A 179 -17.92 -0.49 -9.21
CA HIS A 179 -18.24 0.90 -8.89
C HIS A 179 -17.20 1.54 -7.97
N SER A 180 -17.01 2.84 -8.11
CA SER A 180 -16.18 3.65 -7.23
C SER A 180 -16.78 5.03 -7.07
N TRP A 181 -16.77 5.54 -5.84
CA TRP A 181 -17.20 6.88 -5.46
C TRP A 181 -16.12 7.56 -4.63
N ILE A 182 -15.95 8.85 -4.86
CA ILE A 182 -15.13 9.74 -4.02
C ILE A 182 -16.06 10.85 -3.53
N HIS A 183 -16.21 10.99 -2.23
CA HIS A 183 -17.15 11.91 -1.58
C HIS A 183 -18.57 11.74 -2.15
N GLY A 184 -19.00 10.49 -2.40
CA GLY A 184 -20.30 10.17 -2.98
C GLY A 184 -20.43 10.48 -4.47
N VAL A 185 -19.40 11.02 -5.13
CA VAL A 185 -19.39 11.32 -6.55
C VAL A 185 -18.89 10.11 -7.33
N PRO A 186 -19.67 9.54 -8.26
CA PRO A 186 -19.25 8.41 -9.06
C PRO A 186 -17.98 8.71 -9.87
N GLN A 187 -17.03 7.78 -9.83
CA GLN A 187 -15.79 7.77 -10.61
C GLN A 187 -15.76 6.59 -11.58
N LEU A 188 -16.27 5.43 -11.14
CA LEU A 188 -16.47 4.22 -11.93
C LEU A 188 -17.91 3.74 -11.75
N GLN A 189 -18.57 3.35 -12.83
CA GLN A 189 -19.92 2.79 -12.81
C GLN A 189 -20.03 1.66 -13.84
N ASP A 190 -20.53 0.50 -13.41
CA ASP A 190 -20.61 -0.72 -14.22
C ASP A 190 -19.28 -1.06 -14.94
N GLY A 191 -18.16 -0.90 -14.24
CA GLY A 191 -16.81 -1.15 -14.75
C GLY A 191 -16.30 -0.12 -15.76
N ARG A 192 -16.99 1.01 -15.94
CA ARG A 192 -16.63 2.07 -16.89
C ARG A 192 -16.27 3.37 -16.15
N LEU A 193 -15.17 3.99 -16.57
CA LEU A 193 -14.74 5.29 -16.04
C LEU A 193 -15.74 6.36 -16.45
N THR A 194 -16.18 7.18 -15.50
CA THR A 194 -17.22 8.21 -15.72
C THR A 194 -16.64 9.55 -16.19
N ARG A 195 -15.34 9.77 -16.02
CA ARG A 195 -14.66 11.05 -16.27
C ARG A 195 -13.44 10.96 -17.18
N ILE A 196 -13.07 9.75 -17.61
CA ILE A 196 -11.88 9.50 -18.42
C ILE A 196 -12.31 8.82 -19.71
N ASP A 197 -12.01 9.45 -20.85
CA ASP A 197 -12.13 8.83 -22.17
C ASP A 197 -10.95 7.87 -22.38
N VAL A 198 -11.23 6.57 -22.30
CA VAL A 198 -10.22 5.52 -22.43
C VAL A 198 -9.60 5.49 -23.84
N PRO A 199 -10.36 5.55 -24.94
CA PRO A 199 -9.80 5.77 -26.27
C PRO A 199 -8.83 6.95 -26.38
N ASP A 200 -9.20 8.15 -25.88
CA ASP A 200 -8.31 9.32 -25.88
C ASP A 200 -7.04 9.08 -25.05
N LEU A 201 -7.19 8.49 -23.86
CA LEU A 201 -6.05 8.13 -23.00
C LEU A 201 -5.06 7.22 -23.73
N VAL A 202 -5.55 6.20 -24.45
CA VAL A 202 -4.69 5.28 -25.23
C VAL A 202 -3.92 6.01 -26.33
N LEU A 203 -4.52 7.02 -26.98
CA LEU A 203 -3.80 7.84 -27.96
C LEU A 203 -2.65 8.61 -27.32
N ARG A 204 -2.87 9.24 -26.17
CA ARG A 204 -1.83 9.97 -25.42
C ARG A 204 -0.69 9.06 -24.96
N VAL A 205 -1.02 7.85 -24.47
CA VAL A 205 -0.03 6.84 -24.09
C VAL A 205 0.86 6.46 -25.27
N ASN A 206 0.26 6.23 -26.44
CA ASN A 206 1.01 5.90 -27.65
C ASN A 206 1.89 7.05 -28.13
N GLU A 207 1.47 8.30 -27.92
CA GLU A 207 2.29 9.46 -28.26
C GLU A 207 3.51 9.60 -27.34
N TRP A 208 3.33 9.46 -26.02
CA TRP A 208 4.46 9.40 -25.08
C TRP A 208 5.42 8.27 -25.40
N ARG A 209 4.90 7.09 -25.79
CA ARG A 209 5.74 5.97 -26.22
C ARG A 209 6.66 6.37 -27.38
N LYS A 210 6.16 7.09 -28.39
CA LYS A 210 7.00 7.53 -29.53
C LYS A 210 8.09 8.51 -29.07
N GLN A 211 7.75 9.46 -28.20
CA GLN A 211 8.70 10.46 -27.69
C GLN A 211 9.79 9.84 -26.82
N ILE A 212 9.47 8.81 -26.04
CA ILE A 212 10.46 8.09 -25.22
C ILE A 212 11.39 7.24 -26.10
N LEU A 213 10.91 6.77 -27.25
CA LEU A 213 11.67 5.93 -28.17
C LEU A 213 12.50 6.72 -29.21
N SER A 214 12.29 8.04 -29.32
CA SER A 214 13.06 8.93 -30.21
C SER A 214 14.30 9.49 -29.53
#